data_AF-A0A7R9TV94-F1
#
_entry.id   AF-A0A7R9TV94-F1
#
_cell.length_a   1.000
_cell.length_b   1.000
_cell.length_c   1.000
_cell.angle_alpha   90.00
_cell.angle_beta   90.00
_cell.angle_gamma   90.00
#
_symmetry.space_group_name_H-M   'P 1'
#
loop_
_entity.id
_entity.type
_entity.pdbx_description
1 polymer ?
#
loop_
_entity_poly.entity_id
_entity_poly.type
_entity_poly.pdbx_seq_one_letter_code
_entity_poly.pdbx_strand_id
1 'polypeptide(L)'
;RRCSAPPRAMLLLEGVALTSSGRPVLAPEELELKILEKCDLEFDGAPGGLERDVADKYVRGVAFLTTHRLIWLDQASLPTPGRSCSLRLERITKWGPVAKGVFSTSKAKRVRFQLRAKVVSARDDGGEIRTAFRGEPPDAFTKALAEAMLAKAWLAEPPVASSSGRGGTAGRNGGGGGGGGANGG
;
A
#
# COMPACT_ATOMS: atom_id res chain seq x y z
N ARG A 1 24.78 14.71 -34.23
CA ARG A 1 23.90 15.28 -33.17
C ARG A 1 22.73 14.30 -33.00
N ARG A 2 22.72 13.46 -31.96
CA ARG A 2 21.56 12.58 -31.70
C ARG A 2 20.49 13.46 -31.06
N CYS A 3 19.37 13.66 -31.74
CA CYS A 3 18.19 14.25 -31.14
C CYS A 3 17.72 13.26 -30.06
N SER A 4 18.02 13.55 -28.79
CA SER A 4 17.38 12.83 -27.69
C SER A 4 15.90 13.15 -27.79
N ALA A 5 15.06 12.16 -28.13
CA ALA A 5 13.63 12.31 -27.96
C ALA A 5 13.38 12.76 -26.50
N PRO A 6 12.44 13.69 -26.26
CA PRO A 6 12.06 13.99 -24.90
C PRO A 6 11.63 12.68 -24.21
N PRO A 7 11.97 12.48 -22.93
CA PRO A 7 11.52 11.30 -22.21
C PRO A 7 9.99 11.21 -22.36
N ARG A 8 9.49 10.07 -22.84
CA ARG A 8 8.05 9.83 -22.93
C ARG A 8 7.46 10.00 -21.54
N ALA A 9 6.36 10.75 -21.43
CA ALA A 9 5.67 10.89 -20.17
C ALA A 9 5.23 9.51 -19.67
N MET A 10 5.45 9.20 -18.39
CA MET A 10 5.12 7.90 -17.81
C MET A 10 4.55 8.05 -16.40
N LEU A 11 3.53 7.24 -16.11
CA LEU A 11 2.97 7.11 -14.76
C LEU A 11 3.64 5.94 -14.05
N LEU A 12 4.53 6.22 -13.11
CA LEU A 12 5.30 5.17 -12.45
C LEU A 12 4.65 4.75 -11.13
N LEU A 13 4.73 3.46 -10.82
CA LEU A 13 4.30 2.86 -9.56
C LEU A 13 5.47 2.17 -8.86
N GLU A 14 5.37 2.02 -7.55
CA GLU A 14 6.41 1.36 -6.75
C GLU A 14 6.28 -0.16 -6.86
N GLY A 15 7.41 -0.87 -6.92
CA GLY A 15 7.40 -2.33 -6.85
C GLY A 15 7.03 -2.82 -5.45
N VAL A 16 6.42 -4.00 -5.37
CA VAL A 16 6.01 -4.60 -4.08
C VAL A 16 6.87 -5.81 -3.76
N ALA A 17 7.41 -5.84 -2.55
CA ALA A 17 8.04 -7.03 -2.00
C ALA A 17 6.98 -8.01 -1.52
N LEU A 18 7.17 -9.30 -1.84
CA LEU A 18 6.24 -10.37 -1.46
C LEU A 18 6.94 -11.34 -0.51
N THR A 19 6.16 -11.93 0.40
CA THR A 19 6.58 -13.08 1.19
C THR A 19 6.72 -14.32 0.30
N SER A 20 7.30 -15.40 0.84
CA SER A 20 7.37 -16.70 0.15
C SER A 20 5.99 -17.29 -0.22
N SER A 21 4.92 -16.85 0.46
CA SER A 21 3.54 -17.22 0.16
C SER A 21 2.86 -16.31 -0.87
N GLY A 22 3.55 -15.30 -1.40
CA GLY A 22 3.00 -14.36 -2.38
C GLY A 22 2.15 -13.24 -1.77
N ARG A 23 2.15 -13.08 -0.44
CA ARG A 23 1.46 -11.96 0.22
C ARG A 23 2.33 -10.70 0.20
N PRO A 24 1.75 -9.50 0.07
CA PRO A 24 2.52 -8.27 0.21
C PRO A 24 3.19 -8.17 1.57
N VAL A 25 4.45 -7.74 1.60
CA VAL A 25 5.12 -7.33 2.84
C VAL A 25 4.57 -5.97 3.24
N LEU A 26 3.91 -5.93 4.40
CA LEU A 26 3.32 -4.72 4.97
C LEU A 26 4.24 -4.11 6.02
N ALA A 27 4.22 -2.79 6.14
CA ALA A 27 4.86 -2.12 7.27
C ALA A 27 4.14 -2.50 8.59
N PRO A 28 4.81 -2.47 9.75
CA PRO A 28 4.19 -2.83 11.04
C PRO A 28 2.88 -2.08 11.36
N GLU A 29 2.78 -0.82 10.93
CA GLU A 29 1.62 0.07 11.08
C GLU A 29 0.60 -0.06 9.94
N GLU A 30 0.95 -0.78 8.87
CA GLU A 30 0.11 -0.96 7.69
C GLU A 30 -0.83 -2.17 7.89
N LEU A 31 -2.15 -1.91 7.83
CA LEU A 31 -3.18 -2.93 8.04
C LEU A 31 -3.87 -3.28 6.71
N GLU A 32 -4.11 -4.56 6.49
CA GLU A 32 -4.95 -5.07 5.40
C GLU A 32 -6.42 -4.68 5.64
N LEU A 33 -7.07 -4.09 4.63
CA LEU A 33 -8.48 -3.67 4.71
C LEU A 33 -9.39 -4.52 3.83
N LYS A 34 -9.02 -4.72 2.56
CA LYS A 34 -9.86 -5.46 1.61
C LYS A 34 -9.04 -6.01 0.46
N ILE A 35 -9.44 -7.19 -0.02
CA ILE A 35 -8.85 -7.84 -1.20
C ILE A 35 -9.97 -8.10 -2.22
N LEU A 36 -9.71 -7.83 -3.49
CA LEU A 36 -10.59 -8.16 -4.61
C LEU A 36 -9.80 -8.76 -5.77
N GLU A 37 -10.22 -9.95 -6.20
CA GLU A 37 -9.66 -10.62 -7.37
C GLU A 37 -10.24 -10.10 -8.69
N LYS A 38 -9.63 -10.52 -9.81
CA LYS A 38 -10.07 -10.21 -11.18
C LYS A 38 -10.10 -8.70 -11.42
N CYS A 39 -8.99 -8.07 -11.07
CA CYS A 39 -8.78 -6.64 -11.16
C CYS A 39 -7.73 -6.31 -12.22
N ASP A 40 -8.04 -5.35 -13.10
CA ASP A 40 -7.07 -4.79 -14.05
C ASP A 40 -6.71 -3.35 -13.68
N LEU A 41 -5.49 -2.94 -14.00
CA LEU A 41 -5.06 -1.54 -14.01
C LEU A 41 -4.96 -1.05 -15.45
N GLU A 42 -5.70 0.00 -15.78
CA GLU A 42 -5.67 0.69 -17.06
C GLU A 42 -4.96 2.04 -16.85
N PHE A 43 -3.90 2.32 -17.61
CA PHE A 43 -3.16 3.58 -17.57
C PHE A 43 -3.68 4.47 -18.70
N ASP A 44 -4.26 5.63 -18.37
CA ASP A 44 -4.87 6.51 -19.38
C ASP A 44 -3.96 7.70 -19.72
N GLY A 45 -3.99 8.11 -20.99
CA GLY A 45 -3.18 9.20 -21.53
C GLY A 45 -1.70 8.89 -21.76
N ALA A 46 -1.09 8.01 -20.96
CA ALA A 46 0.30 7.58 -21.12
C ALA A 46 0.55 6.16 -20.57
N PRO A 47 1.57 5.43 -21.07
CA PRO A 47 1.99 4.17 -20.48
C PRO A 47 2.40 4.35 -19.02
N GLY A 48 2.15 3.32 -18.21
CA GLY A 48 2.49 3.36 -16.80
C GLY A 48 2.82 1.99 -16.21
N GLY A 49 3.01 1.97 -14.89
CA GLY A 49 3.36 0.78 -14.13
C GLY A 49 4.78 0.84 -13.58
N LEU A 50 5.48 -0.29 -13.59
CA LEU A 50 6.86 -0.37 -13.10
C LEU A 50 7.83 0.22 -14.13
N GLU A 51 8.88 0.93 -13.69
CA GLU A 51 9.87 1.53 -14.59
C GLU A 51 10.52 0.52 -15.55
N ARG A 52 10.68 -0.73 -15.10
CA ARG A 52 11.24 -1.84 -15.89
C ARG A 52 10.26 -2.44 -16.92
N ASP A 53 8.96 -2.18 -16.81
CA ASP A 53 7.91 -2.88 -17.57
C ASP A 53 6.65 -2.03 -17.71
N VAL A 54 6.79 -0.84 -18.31
CA VAL A 54 5.66 0.07 -18.56
C VAL A 54 4.73 -0.48 -19.64
N ALA A 55 3.42 -0.31 -19.45
CA ALA A 55 2.39 -0.75 -20.38
C ALA A 55 1.15 0.16 -20.34
N ASP A 56 0.25 -0.01 -21.31
CA ASP A 56 -1.04 0.70 -21.31
C ASP A 56 -2.02 0.08 -20.29
N LYS A 57 -1.81 -1.17 -19.88
CA LYS A 57 -2.59 -1.85 -18.84
C LYS A 57 -1.87 -3.05 -18.26
N TYR A 58 -2.18 -3.36 -17.01
CA TYR A 58 -1.93 -4.64 -16.37
C TYR A 58 -3.25 -5.37 -16.14
N VAL A 59 -3.29 -6.67 -16.41
CA VAL A 59 -4.53 -7.46 -16.41
C VAL A 59 -4.45 -8.68 -15.52
N ARG A 60 -5.60 -9.19 -15.09
CA ARG A 60 -5.73 -10.42 -14.29
C ARG A 60 -4.97 -10.36 -12.97
N GLY A 61 -5.07 -9.25 -12.26
CA GLY A 61 -4.47 -9.13 -10.95
C GLY A 61 -5.46 -9.18 -9.80
N VAL A 62 -4.92 -8.98 -8.62
CA VAL A 62 -5.66 -8.88 -7.36
C VAL A 62 -5.41 -7.49 -6.78
N ALA A 63 -6.48 -6.74 -6.53
CA ALA A 63 -6.42 -5.49 -5.79
C ALA A 63 -6.39 -5.79 -4.29
N PHE A 64 -5.39 -5.25 -3.61
CA PHE A 64 -5.16 -5.43 -2.19
C PHE A 64 -5.05 -4.04 -1.56
N LEU A 65 -6.08 -3.65 -0.81
CA LEU A 65 -6.17 -2.36 -0.15
C LEU A 65 -5.67 -2.47 1.28
N THR A 66 -4.78 -1.55 1.64
CA THR A 66 -4.31 -1.35 3.01
C THR A 66 -4.68 0.06 3.49
N THR A 67 -4.34 0.34 4.74
CA THR A 67 -4.43 1.69 5.31
C THR A 67 -3.51 2.72 4.63
N HIS A 68 -2.49 2.27 3.88
CA HIS A 68 -1.45 3.13 3.28
C HIS A 68 -1.39 3.06 1.75
N ARG A 69 -1.74 1.92 1.17
CA ARG A 69 -1.49 1.61 -0.24
C ARG A 69 -2.68 0.88 -0.87
N LEU A 70 -2.87 1.16 -2.16
CA LEU A 70 -3.56 0.27 -3.08
C LEU A 70 -2.51 -0.56 -3.81
N ILE A 71 -2.42 -1.84 -3.48
CA ILE A 71 -1.49 -2.79 -4.08
C ILE A 71 -2.23 -3.56 -5.18
N TRP A 72 -1.60 -3.70 -6.34
CA TRP A 72 -2.05 -4.61 -7.40
C TRP A 72 -1.05 -5.73 -7.52
N LEU A 73 -1.52 -6.97 -7.36
CA LEU A 73 -0.70 -8.17 -7.45
C LEU A 73 -0.89 -8.84 -8.80
N ASP A 74 0.24 -9.18 -9.43
CA ASP A 74 0.26 -9.96 -10.67
C ASP A 74 -0.04 -11.43 -10.38
N GLN A 75 -1.32 -11.81 -10.44
CA GLN A 75 -1.80 -13.13 -10.05
C GLN A 75 -1.10 -14.26 -10.81
N ALA A 76 -0.69 -14.03 -12.07
CA ALA A 76 -0.03 -15.04 -12.89
C ALA A 76 1.43 -15.31 -12.46
N SER A 77 2.06 -14.33 -11.81
CA SER A 77 3.47 -14.39 -11.42
C SER A 77 3.68 -14.78 -9.94
N LEU A 78 2.61 -14.80 -9.13
CA LEU A 78 2.70 -15.18 -7.72
C LEU A 78 3.28 -16.60 -7.54
N PRO A 79 4.15 -16.82 -6.53
CA PRO A 79 4.49 -15.92 -5.43
C PRO A 79 5.60 -14.91 -5.75
N THR A 80 6.14 -14.88 -6.98
CA THR A 80 7.15 -13.88 -7.36
C THR A 80 6.52 -12.52 -7.66
N PRO A 81 7.24 -11.39 -7.45
CA PRO A 81 6.65 -10.07 -7.65
C PRO A 81 6.16 -9.81 -9.08
N GLY A 82 6.84 -10.27 -10.13
CA GLY A 82 6.45 -9.99 -11.52
C GLY A 82 6.18 -8.50 -11.77
N ARG A 83 4.94 -8.18 -12.18
CA ARG A 83 4.41 -6.81 -12.34
C ARG A 83 3.70 -6.23 -11.11
N SER A 84 3.74 -6.92 -9.97
CA SER A 84 3.10 -6.47 -8.73
C SER A 84 3.63 -5.10 -8.32
N CYS A 85 2.72 -4.16 -8.11
CA CYS A 85 3.01 -2.76 -7.91
C CYS A 85 2.08 -2.14 -6.87
N SER A 86 2.51 -1.05 -6.24
CA SER A 86 1.72 -0.31 -5.26
C SER A 86 1.55 1.16 -5.63
N LEU A 87 0.36 1.64 -5.35
CA LEU A 87 -0.01 3.04 -5.33
C LEU A 87 -0.17 3.49 -3.88
N ARG A 88 0.66 4.43 -3.41
CA ARG A 88 0.46 5.09 -2.10
C ARG A 88 -0.82 5.94 -2.11
N LEU A 89 -1.64 5.80 -1.08
CA LEU A 89 -2.93 6.51 -0.99
C LEU A 89 -2.74 8.02 -0.87
N GLU A 90 -1.68 8.48 -0.23
CA GLU A 90 -1.29 9.90 -0.12
C GLU A 90 -1.10 10.61 -1.48
N ARG A 91 -0.83 9.83 -2.53
CA ARG A 91 -0.59 10.33 -3.88
C ARG A 91 -1.88 10.63 -4.63
N ILE A 92 -3.00 10.10 -4.16
CA ILE A 92 -4.32 10.27 -4.78
C ILE A 92 -4.83 11.67 -4.49
N THR A 93 -5.03 12.46 -5.54
CA THR A 93 -5.60 13.83 -5.46
C THR A 93 -7.10 13.85 -5.64
N LYS A 94 -7.62 12.99 -6.52
CA LYS A 94 -9.04 12.82 -6.81
C LYS A 94 -9.27 11.36 -7.13
N TRP A 95 -10.41 10.83 -6.73
CA TRP A 95 -10.82 9.50 -7.11
C TRP A 95 -12.33 9.41 -7.16
N GLY A 96 -12.85 8.39 -7.84
CA GLY A 96 -14.29 8.13 -7.88
C GLY A 96 -14.68 7.08 -8.90
N PRO A 97 -15.94 6.62 -8.86
CA PRO A 97 -16.45 5.67 -9.84
C PRO A 97 -16.47 6.29 -11.24
N VAL A 98 -16.16 5.48 -12.25
CA VAL A 98 -16.31 5.87 -13.65
C VAL A 98 -17.71 5.48 -14.10
N ALA A 99 -18.48 6.46 -14.57
CA ALA A 99 -19.81 6.23 -15.12
C ALA A 99 -19.71 5.24 -16.29
N LYS A 100 -20.61 4.25 -16.32
CA LYS A 100 -20.72 3.38 -17.50
C LYS A 100 -21.33 4.21 -18.63
N GLY A 101 -20.65 4.26 -19.77
CA GLY A 101 -21.24 4.81 -20.99
C GLY A 101 -22.46 4.01 -21.42
N VAL A 102 -23.46 4.67 -21.98
CA VAL A 102 -24.76 4.09 -22.37
C VAL A 102 -24.60 2.90 -23.35
N PHE A 103 -23.53 2.88 -24.15
CA PHE A 103 -23.21 1.80 -25.10
C PHE A 103 -22.13 0.83 -24.62
N SER A 104 -21.71 0.92 -23.35
CA SER A 104 -20.64 0.06 -22.84
C SER A 104 -21.15 -1.34 -22.53
N THR A 105 -20.69 -2.32 -23.29
CA THR A 105 -20.96 -3.76 -23.05
C THR A 105 -20.13 -4.33 -21.89
N SER A 106 -19.22 -3.54 -21.30
CA SER A 106 -18.37 -4.01 -20.20
C SER A 106 -19.15 -4.13 -18.89
N LYS A 107 -19.18 -5.35 -18.34
CA LYS A 107 -19.70 -5.59 -16.99
C LYS A 107 -18.79 -4.99 -15.91
N ALA A 108 -17.51 -4.74 -16.22
CA ALA A 108 -16.54 -4.24 -15.26
C ALA A 108 -16.95 -2.88 -14.67
N LYS A 109 -16.89 -2.78 -13.34
CA LYS A 109 -17.03 -1.52 -12.61
C LYS A 109 -15.64 -0.89 -12.50
N ARG A 110 -15.53 0.40 -12.77
CA ARG A 110 -14.25 1.11 -12.80
C ARG A 110 -14.20 2.18 -11.74
N VAL A 111 -13.04 2.30 -11.10
CA VAL A 111 -12.71 3.40 -10.20
C VAL A 111 -11.50 4.11 -10.78
N ARG A 112 -11.60 5.43 -10.90
CA ARG A 112 -10.53 6.29 -11.42
C ARG A 112 -9.75 6.90 -10.27
N PHE A 113 -8.45 7.09 -10.47
CA PHE A 113 -7.54 7.78 -9.55
C PHE A 113 -6.67 8.78 -10.31
N GLN A 114 -6.67 10.04 -9.86
CA GLN A 114 -5.77 11.08 -10.32
C GLN A 114 -4.58 11.19 -9.37
N LEU A 115 -3.37 11.01 -9.90
CA LEU A 115 -2.14 10.88 -9.13
C LEU A 115 -1.23 12.10 -9.30
N ARG A 116 -0.56 12.47 -8.21
CA ARG A 116 0.52 13.49 -8.24
C ARG A 116 1.73 12.97 -9.03
N ALA A 117 2.46 13.88 -9.66
CA ALA A 117 3.73 13.59 -10.31
C ALA A 117 4.88 13.55 -9.30
N LYS A 118 6.03 13.01 -9.73
CA LYS A 118 7.32 13.06 -9.04
C LYS A 118 7.33 12.43 -7.64
N VAL A 119 6.48 11.44 -7.40
CA VAL A 119 6.42 10.74 -6.11
C VAL A 119 7.30 9.49 -6.12
N VAL A 120 7.34 8.77 -7.24
CA VAL A 120 8.17 7.56 -7.38
C VAL A 120 9.59 7.90 -7.85
N SER A 121 9.72 8.80 -8.83
CA SER A 121 11.01 9.26 -9.32
C SER A 121 10.87 10.60 -10.06
N ALA A 122 11.99 11.23 -10.44
CA ALA A 122 11.96 12.44 -11.27
C ALA A 122 11.31 12.22 -12.66
N ARG A 123 11.16 10.97 -13.10
CA ARG A 123 10.52 10.58 -14.37
C ARG A 123 9.03 10.27 -14.23
N ASP A 124 8.53 10.24 -13.00
CA ASP A 124 7.13 10.00 -12.73
C ASP A 124 6.33 11.28 -13.05
N ASP A 125 5.47 11.24 -14.06
CA ASP A 125 4.66 12.40 -14.47
C ASP A 125 3.26 12.41 -13.83
N GLY A 126 2.96 11.43 -12.99
CA GLY A 126 1.61 11.28 -12.46
C GLY A 126 0.62 10.95 -13.58
N GLY A 127 -0.63 11.37 -13.40
CA GLY A 127 -1.68 11.15 -14.39
C GLY A 127 -2.85 10.37 -13.83
N GLU A 128 -3.59 9.70 -14.72
CA GLU A 128 -4.82 9.00 -14.39
C GLU A 128 -4.62 7.49 -14.52
N ILE A 129 -5.00 6.73 -13.48
CA ILE A 129 -5.18 5.28 -13.58
C ILE A 129 -6.63 4.91 -13.32
N ARG A 130 -7.07 3.80 -13.94
CA ARG A 130 -8.38 3.21 -13.68
C ARG A 130 -8.21 1.76 -13.25
N THR A 131 -8.85 1.43 -12.15
CA THR A 131 -8.93 0.06 -11.66
C THR A 131 -10.25 -0.53 -12.13
N ALA A 132 -10.19 -1.58 -12.96
CA ALA A 132 -11.36 -2.25 -13.50
C ALA A 132 -11.62 -3.56 -12.74
N PHE A 133 -12.73 -3.60 -12.00
CA PHE A 133 -13.18 -4.75 -11.22
C PHE A 133 -14.11 -5.60 -12.08
N ARG A 134 -13.68 -6.82 -12.41
CA ARG A 134 -14.43 -7.76 -13.28
C ARG A 134 -15.13 -8.89 -12.53
N GLY A 135 -14.74 -9.13 -11.28
CA GLY A 135 -15.31 -10.14 -10.41
C GLY A 135 -16.48 -9.58 -9.61
N GLU A 136 -16.33 -9.62 -8.29
CA GLU A 136 -17.30 -9.11 -7.33
C GLU A 136 -17.51 -7.58 -7.49
N PRO A 137 -18.72 -7.05 -7.22
CA PRO A 137 -18.95 -5.61 -7.14
C PRO A 137 -17.98 -4.94 -6.15
N PRO A 138 -17.36 -3.80 -6.53
CA PRO A 138 -16.34 -3.18 -5.71
C PRO A 138 -16.90 -2.32 -4.58
N ASP A 139 -18.21 -2.33 -4.30
CA ASP A 139 -18.86 -1.42 -3.37
C ASP A 139 -18.21 -1.44 -1.98
N ALA A 140 -18.03 -2.63 -1.39
CA ALA A 140 -17.37 -2.79 -0.10
C ALA A 140 -15.89 -2.34 -0.13
N PHE A 141 -15.19 -2.56 -1.25
CA PHE A 141 -13.81 -2.14 -1.44
C PHE A 141 -13.69 -0.61 -1.56
N THR A 142 -14.59 0.02 -2.33
CA THR A 142 -14.64 1.47 -2.48
C THR A 142 -15.05 2.19 -1.21
N LYS A 143 -15.91 1.57 -0.39
CA LYS A 143 -16.23 2.07 0.95
C LYS A 143 -15.00 2.04 1.85
N ALA A 144 -14.29 0.91 1.91
CA ALA A 144 -13.05 0.79 2.69
C ALA A 144 -11.97 1.78 2.20
N LEU A 145 -11.87 2.01 0.89
CA LEU A 145 -10.98 3.02 0.31
C LEU A 145 -11.36 4.44 0.78
N ALA A 146 -12.65 4.78 0.78
CA ALA A 146 -13.12 6.07 1.27
C ALA A 146 -12.77 6.29 2.73
N GLU A 147 -12.97 5.27 3.57
CA GLU A 147 -12.64 5.27 4.99
C GLU A 147 -11.12 5.43 5.18
N ALA A 148 -10.29 4.70 4.44
CA ALA A 148 -8.83 4.84 4.48
C ALA A 148 -8.36 6.25 4.05
N MET A 149 -8.95 6.79 2.97
CA MET A 149 -8.64 8.14 2.48
C MET A 149 -9.03 9.24 3.48
N LEU A 150 -10.10 9.01 4.25
CA LEU A 150 -10.53 9.92 5.32
C LEU A 150 -9.62 9.79 6.56
N ALA A 151 -9.28 8.56 6.96
CA ALA A 151 -8.46 8.28 8.12
C ALA A 151 -7.02 8.77 7.97
N LYS A 152 -6.48 8.75 6.74
CA LYS A 152 -5.11 9.19 6.42
C LYS A 152 -4.07 8.59 7.39
N ALA A 153 -4.14 7.28 7.61
CA ALA A 153 -3.29 6.59 8.56
C ALA A 153 -1.79 6.80 8.31
N TRP A 154 -1.40 7.05 7.06
CA TRP A 154 -0.03 7.40 6.67
C TRP A 154 0.49 8.75 7.21
N LEU A 155 -0.36 9.55 7.86
CA LEU A 155 0.04 10.76 8.59
C LEU A 155 0.14 10.54 10.10
N ALA A 156 -0.28 9.38 10.60
CA ALA A 156 -0.20 9.10 12.02
C ALA A 156 1.26 8.89 12.42
N GLU A 157 1.68 9.53 13.50
CA GLU A 157 2.97 9.25 14.11
C GLU A 157 2.99 7.77 14.54
N PRO A 158 4.09 7.04 14.29
CA PRO A 158 4.20 5.68 14.76
C PRO A 158 4.03 5.69 16.30
N PRO A 159 3.30 4.72 16.87
CA PRO A 159 3.18 4.65 18.32
C PRO A 159 4.60 4.55 18.89
N VAL A 160 5.01 5.59 19.62
CA VAL A 160 6.26 5.55 20.37
C VAL A 160 6.20 4.30 21.23
N ALA A 161 7.11 3.37 20.98
CA ALA A 161 7.25 2.19 21.82
C ALA A 161 7.48 2.71 23.23
N SER A 162 6.43 2.63 24.06
CA SER A 162 6.52 2.97 25.47
C SER A 162 7.37 1.89 26.08
N SER A 163 8.68 2.12 26.14
CA SER A 163 9.59 1.34 26.97
C SER A 163 9.32 1.70 28.42
N SER A 164 8.14 1.33 28.93
CA SER A 164 7.90 1.19 30.36
C SER A 164 8.55 -0.12 30.82
N GLY A 165 9.87 -0.20 30.63
CA GLY A 165 10.74 -1.12 31.34
C GLY A 165 10.86 -0.64 32.79
N ARG A 166 9.88 -1.02 33.61
CA ARG A 166 10.00 -1.02 35.06
C ARG A 166 11.02 -2.10 35.46
N GLY A 167 11.98 -1.72 36.31
CA GLY A 167 12.90 -2.63 37.02
C GLY A 167 14.36 -2.47 36.59
N GLY A 168 15.31 -2.04 37.41
CA GLY A 168 15.27 -1.61 38.80
C GLY A 168 16.62 -0.99 39.15
N THR A 169 16.61 0.22 39.69
CA THR A 169 17.77 0.88 40.31
C THR A 169 17.51 0.98 41.81
N ALA A 170 18.04 0.01 42.55
CA ALA A 170 18.47 0.14 43.95
C ALA A 170 19.52 -0.96 44.11
N GLY A 171 20.82 -0.67 44.20
CA GLY A 171 21.39 0.19 45.22
C GLY A 171 22.12 -0.73 46.20
N ARG A 172 23.43 -0.86 46.00
CA ARG A 172 24.38 -1.53 46.90
C ARG A 172 24.20 -1.06 48.35
N ASN A 173 24.09 -2.02 49.27
CA ASN A 173 24.65 -2.04 50.63
C ASN A 173 24.60 -3.51 51.06
N GLY A 174 25.64 -4.21 51.49
CA GLY A 174 26.79 -3.76 52.28
C GLY A 174 26.59 -4.17 53.73
N GLY A 175 27.16 -5.31 54.13
CA GLY A 175 27.63 -5.56 55.50
C GLY A 175 26.65 -6.08 56.54
N GLY A 176 26.76 -7.39 56.85
CA GLY A 176 27.24 -7.90 58.15
C GLY A 176 26.46 -7.59 59.44
N GLY A 177 26.13 -8.67 60.17
CA GLY A 177 26.39 -8.72 61.62
C GLY A 177 25.19 -8.89 62.55
N GLY A 178 25.01 -10.12 63.04
CA GLY A 178 24.97 -10.38 64.48
C GLY A 178 23.64 -10.31 65.24
N GLY A 179 23.25 -11.45 65.82
CA GLY A 179 22.98 -11.53 67.25
C GLY A 179 21.53 -11.65 67.72
N GLY A 180 21.11 -12.89 68.00
CA GLY A 180 20.66 -13.35 69.31
C GLY A 180 19.41 -12.73 69.96
N GLY A 181 18.41 -13.57 70.24
CA GLY A 181 17.36 -13.26 71.21
C GLY A 181 16.15 -14.19 71.11
N ALA A 182 16.28 -15.44 71.55
CA ALA A 182 15.14 -16.31 71.85
C ALA A 182 14.71 -16.09 73.30
N ASN A 183 13.43 -15.76 73.51
CA ASN A 183 12.76 -15.94 74.80
C ASN A 183 11.24 -15.97 74.62
N GLY A 184 10.61 -16.99 75.21
CA GLY A 184 9.25 -16.94 75.72
C GLY A 184 8.16 -17.61 74.88
N GLY A 185 7.81 -18.84 75.23
CA GLY A 185 6.61 -19.56 74.75
C GLY A 185 6.73 -21.06 74.92
#